data_AF-A0A1Q8TFB2-F1
#
_entry.id   AF-A0A1Q8TFB2-F1
#
_cell.length_a   1.000
_cell.length_b   1.000
_cell.length_c   1.000
_cell.angle_alpha   90.00
_cell.angle_beta   90.00
_cell.angle_gamma   90.00
#
_symmetry.space_group_name_H-M   'P 1'
#
loop_
_entity.id
_entity.type
_entity.pdbx_description
1 polymer ?
#
loop_
_entity_poly.entity_id
_entity_poly.type
_entity_poly.pdbx_seq_one_letter_code
_entity_poly.pdbx_strand_id
1 'polypeptide(L)'
;MIDQLFEFVQNHLLLSGAFLVVLVAWIAYELKGSNSGVSPSEATSLINREEGLFLDIREVKDFKAGHIAGARNIPKGRLGDRLKELEDYKEKPVVVVCQHGQHSGAAVGQLTQAGFTRAAKLKGGMTQWQSDELPVVRK
;
A
#
# COMPACT_ATOMS: atom_id res chain seq x y z
N MET A 1 -37.95 -13.13 -15.38
CA MET A 1 -36.48 -12.93 -15.34
C MET A 1 -35.88 -13.49 -14.07
N ILE A 2 -36.41 -13.12 -12.88
CA ILE A 2 -35.96 -13.69 -11.59
C ILE A 2 -36.32 -15.18 -11.48
N ASP A 3 -37.44 -15.60 -12.05
CA ASP A 3 -37.89 -17.00 -11.97
C ASP A 3 -36.94 -17.96 -12.72
N GLN A 4 -36.45 -17.55 -13.89
CA GLN A 4 -35.45 -18.30 -14.65
C GLN A 4 -34.11 -18.41 -13.92
N LEU A 5 -33.74 -17.39 -13.13
CA LEU A 5 -32.55 -17.43 -12.30
C LEU A 5 -32.71 -18.45 -11.17
N PHE A 6 -33.87 -18.48 -10.50
CA PHE A 6 -34.16 -19.47 -9.47
C PHE A 6 -34.17 -20.89 -10.01
N GLU A 7 -34.80 -21.09 -11.16
CA GLU A 7 -34.87 -22.38 -11.85
C GLU A 7 -33.47 -22.87 -12.25
N PHE A 8 -32.61 -21.97 -12.74
CA PHE A 8 -31.22 -22.28 -13.06
C PHE A 8 -30.40 -22.65 -11.81
N VAL A 9 -30.55 -21.91 -10.71
CA VAL A 9 -29.84 -22.20 -9.44
C VAL A 9 -30.24 -23.57 -8.88
N GLN A 10 -31.53 -23.92 -8.96
CA GLN A 10 -32.03 -25.22 -8.51
C GLN A 10 -31.56 -26.37 -9.41
N ASN A 11 -31.58 -26.18 -10.73
CA ASN A 11 -31.18 -27.22 -11.69
C ASN A 11 -29.65 -27.38 -11.82
N HIS A 12 -28.88 -26.34 -11.47
CA HIS A 12 -27.43 -26.31 -11.59
C HIS A 12 -26.75 -25.88 -10.27
N LEU A 13 -27.06 -26.59 -9.19
CA LEU A 13 -26.48 -26.36 -7.86
C LEU A 13 -24.94 -26.41 -7.86
N LEU A 14 -24.34 -27.35 -8.60
CA LEU A 14 -22.89 -27.48 -8.70
C LEU A 14 -22.23 -26.26 -9.36
N LEU A 15 -22.77 -25.76 -10.48
CA LEU A 15 -22.22 -24.61 -11.19
C LEU A 15 -22.41 -23.32 -10.38
N SER A 16 -23.58 -23.15 -9.78
CA SER A 16 -23.89 -21.99 -8.94
C SER A 16 -23.03 -21.97 -7.68
N GLY A 17 -22.81 -23.13 -7.05
CA GLY A 17 -21.92 -23.28 -5.90
C GLY A 17 -20.45 -23.02 -6.25
N ALA A 18 -19.96 -23.57 -7.37
CA ALA A 18 -18.60 -23.31 -7.86
C ALA A 18 -18.39 -21.82 -8.16
N PHE A 19 -19.37 -21.15 -8.78
CA PHE A 19 -19.32 -19.72 -9.01
C PHE A 19 -19.23 -18.92 -7.70
N LEU A 20 -20.06 -19.25 -6.70
CA LEU A 20 -20.00 -18.59 -5.38
C LEU A 20 -18.65 -18.81 -4.69
N VAL A 21 -18.08 -20.02 -4.78
CA VAL A 21 -16.75 -20.30 -4.21
C VAL A 21 -15.67 -19.47 -4.88
N VAL A 22 -15.67 -19.39 -6.21
CA VAL A 22 -14.72 -18.55 -6.96
C VAL A 22 -14.93 -17.07 -6.65
N LEU A 23 -16.18 -16.61 -6.57
CA LEU A 23 -16.51 -15.23 -6.22
C LEU A 23 -16.02 -14.87 -4.81
N VAL A 24 -16.28 -15.72 -3.82
CA VAL A 24 -15.80 -15.52 -2.45
C VAL A 24 -14.28 -15.58 -2.38
N ALA A 25 -13.64 -16.51 -3.09
CA ALA A 25 -12.17 -16.60 -3.14
C ALA A 25 -11.55 -15.35 -3.81
N TRP A 26 -12.17 -14.82 -4.87
CA TRP A 26 -11.72 -13.60 -5.53
C TRP A 26 -11.93 -12.38 -4.63
N ILE A 27 -13.08 -12.23 -3.99
CA ILE A 27 -13.34 -11.16 -3.02
C ILE A 27 -12.34 -11.25 -1.86
N ALA A 28 -12.10 -12.44 -1.31
CA ALA A 28 -11.11 -12.63 -0.24
C ALA A 28 -9.68 -12.29 -0.69
N TYR A 29 -9.33 -12.59 -1.94
CA TYR A 29 -8.05 -12.22 -2.54
C TYR A 29 -7.90 -10.70 -2.68
N GLU A 30 -8.94 -10.00 -3.17
CA GLU A 30 -8.97 -8.53 -3.27
C GLU A 30 -8.90 -7.85 -1.90
N LEU A 31 -9.65 -8.35 -0.90
CA LEU A 31 -9.64 -7.81 0.45
C LEU A 31 -8.28 -8.00 1.13
N LYS A 32 -7.61 -9.14 0.92
CA LYS A 32 -6.27 -9.40 1.44
C LYS A 32 -5.18 -8.58 0.73
N GLY A 33 -5.46 -8.10 -0.48
CA GLY A 33 -4.58 -7.23 -1.28
C GLY A 33 -4.64 -5.74 -0.92
N SER A 34 -5.52 -5.35 0.01
CA SER A 34 -5.65 -3.97 0.48
C SER A 34 -4.50 -3.59 1.43
N ASN A 35 -3.30 -3.46 0.86
CA ASN A 35 -2.31 -2.52 1.35
C ASN A 35 -2.96 -1.14 1.27
N SER A 36 -3.56 -0.70 2.37
CA SER A 36 -4.34 0.53 2.51
C SER A 36 -3.63 1.70 1.85
N GLY A 37 -4.13 2.09 0.68
CA GLY A 37 -3.58 3.20 -0.07
C GLY A 37 -4.11 4.50 0.52
N VAL A 38 -3.22 5.35 1.04
CA VAL A 38 -3.55 6.69 1.51
C VAL A 38 -3.28 7.70 0.39
N SER A 39 -4.15 8.69 0.24
CA SER A 39 -3.88 9.84 -0.63
C SER A 39 -2.75 10.71 -0.07
N PRO A 40 -2.10 11.57 -0.89
CA PRO A 40 -1.07 12.49 -0.40
C PRO A 40 -1.53 13.38 0.76
N SER A 41 -2.74 13.94 0.70
CA SER A 41 -3.30 14.79 1.75
C SER A 41 -3.59 14.02 3.05
N GLU A 42 -4.15 12.82 2.95
CA GLU A 42 -4.36 11.93 4.10
C GLU A 42 -3.02 11.50 4.71
N ALA A 43 -2.03 11.16 3.87
CA ALA A 43 -0.71 10.77 4.34
C ALA A 43 -0.03 11.90 5.11
N THR A 44 -0.06 13.13 4.61
CA THR A 44 0.49 14.29 5.32
C THR A 44 -0.21 14.51 6.66
N SER A 45 -1.54 14.42 6.69
CA SER A 45 -2.33 14.59 7.92
C SER A 45 -2.01 13.51 8.96
N LEU A 46 -1.87 12.26 8.51
CA LEU A 46 -1.57 11.10 9.34
C LEU A 46 -0.16 11.21 9.95
N ILE A 47 0.83 11.54 9.12
CA ILE A 47 2.23 11.65 9.54
C ILE A 47 2.42 12.81 10.52
N ASN A 48 1.80 13.97 10.26
CA ASN A 48 1.95 15.16 11.11
C ASN A 48 1.27 15.00 12.47
N ARG A 49 0.15 14.27 12.55
CA ARG A 49 -0.58 14.07 13.82
C ARG A 49 0.07 13.03 14.73
N GLU A 50 0.69 12.02 14.14
CA GLU A 50 1.09 10.80 14.85
C GLU A 50 2.60 10.53 14.76
N GLU A 51 3.37 11.54 14.35
CA GLU A 51 4.82 11.49 14.19
C GLU A 51 5.30 10.28 13.37
N GLY A 52 4.55 9.98 12.31
CA GLY A 52 4.84 8.83 11.45
C GLY A 52 6.05 9.05 10.55
N LEU A 53 6.32 8.06 9.68
CA LEU A 53 7.43 8.10 8.73
C LEU A 53 6.97 7.94 7.28
N PHE A 54 7.51 8.78 6.40
CA PHE A 54 7.54 8.49 4.96
C PHE A 54 8.76 7.61 4.64
N LEU A 55 8.52 6.41 4.11
CA LEU A 55 9.56 5.48 3.69
C LEU A 55 9.68 5.48 2.17
N ASP A 56 10.73 6.09 1.63
CA ASP A 56 10.98 6.09 0.19
C ASP A 56 11.81 4.86 -0.22
N ILE A 57 11.21 3.98 -1.02
CA ILE A 57 11.84 2.74 -1.50
C ILE A 57 12.49 2.85 -2.87
N ARG A 58 12.54 4.06 -3.45
CA ARG A 58 13.22 4.31 -4.71
C ARG A 58 14.74 4.27 -4.53
N GLU A 59 15.45 4.24 -5.66
CA GLU A 59 16.90 4.32 -5.68
C GLU A 59 17.38 5.66 -5.10
N VAL A 60 18.58 5.66 -4.52
CA VAL A 60 19.18 6.84 -3.89
C VAL A 60 19.24 8.03 -4.85
N LYS A 61 19.50 7.78 -6.14
CA LYS A 61 19.56 8.82 -7.18
C LYS A 61 18.21 9.57 -7.31
N ASP A 62 17.10 8.85 -7.26
CA ASP A 62 15.76 9.40 -7.46
C ASP A 62 15.29 10.12 -6.20
N PHE A 63 15.68 9.59 -5.02
CA PHE A 63 15.48 10.26 -3.75
C PHE A 63 16.20 11.61 -3.69
N LYS A 64 17.48 11.66 -4.11
CA LYS A 64 18.25 12.91 -4.16
C LYS A 64 17.69 13.93 -5.16
N ALA A 65 17.14 13.47 -6.28
CA ALA A 65 16.49 14.34 -7.27
C ALA A 65 15.25 15.06 -6.72
N GLY A 66 14.58 14.46 -5.73
CA GLY A 66 13.50 15.08 -4.97
C GLY A 66 12.70 14.04 -4.17
N HIS A 67 12.47 14.32 -2.89
CA HIS A 67 11.74 13.45 -1.98
C HIS A 67 10.84 14.25 -1.01
N ILE A 68 9.92 13.56 -0.34
CA ILE A 68 9.04 14.16 0.67
C ILE A 68 9.88 14.58 1.88
N ALA A 69 9.58 15.74 2.47
CA ALA A 69 10.28 16.21 3.66
C ALA A 69 10.19 15.21 4.82
N GLY A 70 11.31 14.94 5.49
CA GLY A 70 11.37 13.96 6.59
C GLY A 70 11.31 12.50 6.16
N ALA A 71 11.28 12.22 4.84
CA ALA A 71 11.30 10.85 4.36
C ALA A 71 12.66 10.17 4.60
N ARG A 72 12.61 8.88 4.91
CA ARG A 72 13.79 8.02 5.00
C ARG A 72 13.92 7.17 3.74
N ASN A 73 15.09 7.18 3.12
CA ASN A 73 15.35 6.34 1.95
C ASN A 73 15.91 4.97 2.34
N ILE A 74 15.16 3.92 2.01
CA ILE A 74 15.62 2.53 2.08
C ILE A 74 15.22 1.87 0.75
N PRO A 75 16.15 1.75 -0.22
CA PRO A 75 15.87 1.14 -1.51
C PRO A 75 15.24 -0.24 -1.34
N LYS A 76 14.26 -0.57 -2.19
CA LYS A 76 13.48 -1.83 -2.12
C LYS A 76 14.34 -3.07 -1.87
N GLY A 77 15.48 -3.19 -2.56
CA GLY A 77 16.38 -4.34 -2.44
C GLY A 77 17.07 -4.49 -1.08
N ARG A 78 17.14 -3.41 -0.29
CA ARG A 78 17.76 -3.37 1.05
C ARG A 78 16.75 -3.23 2.18
N LEU A 79 15.45 -3.25 1.88
CA LEU A 79 14.41 -3.08 2.89
C LEU A 79 14.48 -4.17 3.96
N GLY A 80 14.61 -5.43 3.56
CA GLY A 80 14.68 -6.57 4.49
C GLY A 80 15.84 -6.47 5.50
N ASP A 81 17.03 -6.12 5.03
CA ASP A 81 18.23 -6.04 5.88
C ASP A 81 18.20 -4.83 6.82
N ARG A 82 17.48 -3.77 6.44
CA ARG A 82 17.43 -2.48 7.13
C ARG A 82 16.13 -2.25 7.90
N LEU A 83 15.30 -3.28 8.08
CA LEU A 83 14.07 -3.21 8.87
C LEU A 83 14.32 -2.74 10.31
N LYS A 84 15.49 -3.10 10.88
CA LYS A 84 15.89 -2.69 12.24
C LYS A 84 15.94 -1.18 12.43
N GLU A 85 16.27 -0.43 11.37
CA GLU A 85 16.30 1.03 11.44
C GLU A 85 14.90 1.63 11.65
N LEU A 86 13.85 0.87 11.32
CA LEU A 86 12.46 1.31 11.39
C LEU A 86 11.76 0.82 12.67
N GLU A 87 12.45 0.18 13.61
CA GLU A 87 11.83 -0.42 14.80
C GLU A 87 11.03 0.57 15.64
N ASP A 88 11.49 1.82 15.76
CA ASP A 88 10.80 2.90 16.47
C ASP A 88 9.43 3.27 15.87
N TYR A 89 9.15 2.81 14.64
CA TYR A 89 7.93 3.07 13.90
C TYR A 89 7.01 1.85 13.79
N LYS A 90 7.26 0.76 14.52
CA LYS A 90 6.40 -0.45 14.47
C LYS A 90 4.93 -0.16 14.79
N GLU A 91 4.67 0.74 15.73
CA GLU A 91 3.32 1.16 16.15
C GLU A 91 2.88 2.50 15.54
N LYS A 92 3.79 3.19 14.85
CA LYS A 92 3.51 4.49 14.23
C LYS A 92 3.12 4.30 12.76
N PRO A 93 2.41 5.27 12.15
CA PRO A 93 2.11 5.22 10.72
C PRO A 93 3.39 5.23 9.88
N VAL A 94 3.53 4.24 8.98
CA VAL A 94 4.61 4.18 7.99
C VAL A 94 4.00 4.22 6.60
N VAL A 95 4.21 5.34 5.89
CA VAL A 95 3.71 5.50 4.52
C VAL A 95 4.82 5.21 3.54
N VAL A 96 4.67 4.12 2.79
CA VAL A 96 5.65 3.67 1.80
C VAL A 96 5.43 4.38 0.47
N VAL A 97 6.52 4.94 -0.04
CA VAL A 97 6.56 5.80 -1.22
C VAL A 97 7.44 5.15 -2.28
N CYS A 98 6.91 5.02 -3.50
CA CYS A 98 7.69 4.66 -4.68
C CYS A 98 7.35 5.60 -5.83
N GLN A 99 7.91 5.39 -7.03
CA GLN A 99 7.71 6.32 -8.15
C GLN A 99 6.22 6.48 -8.52
N HIS A 100 5.53 5.37 -8.80
CA HIS A 100 4.13 5.38 -9.30
C HIS A 100 3.12 4.67 -8.37
N GLY A 101 3.52 4.28 -7.15
CA GLY A 101 2.66 3.51 -6.23
C GLY A 101 2.55 2.00 -6.52
N GLN A 102 3.15 1.50 -7.59
CA GLN A 102 3.08 0.08 -7.99
C GLN A 102 3.94 -0.85 -7.11
N HIS A 103 5.12 -0.38 -6.71
CA HIS A 103 6.09 -1.20 -5.97
C HIS A 103 5.94 -1.10 -4.44
N SER A 104 5.18 -0.13 -3.94
CA SER A 104 4.98 0.10 -2.51
C SER A 104 4.15 -1.01 -1.84
N GLY A 105 3.26 -1.69 -2.57
CA GLY A 105 2.46 -2.77 -2.00
C GLY A 105 3.29 -3.95 -1.49
N ALA A 106 4.31 -4.39 -2.24
CA ALA A 106 5.20 -5.46 -1.79
C ALA A 106 5.99 -5.06 -0.54
N ALA A 107 6.46 -3.82 -0.48
CA ALA A 107 7.18 -3.28 0.67
C ALA A 107 6.28 -3.12 1.91
N VAL A 108 5.02 -2.70 1.75
CA VAL A 108 4.03 -2.69 2.85
C VAL A 108 3.84 -4.11 3.38
N GLY A 109 3.69 -5.10 2.50
CA GLY A 109 3.59 -6.51 2.91
C GLY A 109 4.80 -7.00 3.72
N GLN A 110 6.02 -6.61 3.33
CA GLN A 110 7.24 -6.91 4.09
C GLN A 110 7.24 -6.24 5.47
N LEU A 111 6.80 -4.98 5.56
CA LEU A 111 6.67 -4.28 6.83
C LEU A 111 5.62 -4.94 7.72
N THR A 112 4.45 -5.28 7.19
CA THR A 112 3.40 -5.96 7.96
C THR A 112 3.88 -7.31 8.51
N GLN A 113 4.62 -8.10 7.71
CA GLN A 113 5.24 -9.35 8.17
C GLN A 113 6.29 -9.13 9.25
N ALA A 114 7.00 -7.99 9.22
CA ALA A 114 7.97 -7.59 10.23
C ALA A 114 7.35 -6.99 11.51
N GLY A 115 6.02 -6.97 11.61
CA GLY A 115 5.29 -6.49 12.79
C GLY A 115 4.94 -5.00 12.79
N PHE A 116 5.01 -4.33 11.62
CA PHE A 116 4.53 -2.97 11.48
C PHE A 116 3.01 -2.98 11.35
N THR A 117 2.31 -2.49 12.36
CA THR A 117 0.85 -2.59 12.45
C THR A 117 0.14 -1.55 11.60
N ARG A 118 0.83 -0.46 11.23
CA ARG A 118 0.24 0.71 10.55
C ARG A 118 1.03 1.12 9.31
N ALA A 119 1.38 0.14 8.49
CA ALA A 119 2.01 0.37 7.19
C ALA A 119 0.95 0.61 6.10
N ALA A 120 1.14 1.67 5.31
CA ALA A 120 0.25 2.07 4.23
C ALA A 120 1.06 2.45 2.98
N LYS A 121 0.46 2.39 1.79
CA LYS A 121 1.11 2.85 0.56
C LYS A 121 0.63 4.24 0.16
N LEU A 122 1.52 5.09 -0.34
CA LEU A 122 1.12 6.35 -0.96
C LEU A 122 0.47 6.07 -2.33
N LYS A 123 -0.80 6.44 -2.49
CA LYS A 123 -1.51 6.35 -3.78
C LYS A 123 -0.84 7.25 -4.81
N GLY A 124 -0.58 6.69 -6.00
CA GLY A 124 0.07 7.41 -7.10
C GLY A 124 1.56 7.72 -6.90
N GLY A 125 2.13 7.41 -5.74
CA GLY A 125 3.56 7.57 -5.45
C GLY A 125 4.05 9.01 -5.55
N MET A 126 5.33 9.16 -5.88
CA MET A 126 5.96 10.48 -6.06
C MET A 126 5.44 11.22 -7.29
N THR A 127 4.98 10.52 -8.33
CA THR A 127 4.37 11.17 -9.50
C THR A 127 3.12 11.94 -9.10
N GLN A 128 2.22 11.34 -8.31
CA GLN A 128 1.04 12.05 -7.81
C GLN A 128 1.42 13.19 -6.86
N TRP A 129 2.37 12.95 -5.95
CA TRP A 129 2.86 13.98 -5.04
C TRP A 129 3.35 15.23 -5.78
N GLN A 130 4.11 15.04 -6.87
CA GLN A 130 4.60 16.13 -7.72
C GLN A 130 3.47 16.76 -8.54
N SER A 131 2.52 15.95 -9.03
CA SER A 131 1.34 16.45 -9.75
C SER A 131 0.42 17.29 -8.87
N ASP A 132 0.36 17.00 -7.57
CA ASP A 132 -0.37 17.77 -6.58
C ASP A 132 0.41 19.01 -6.10
N GLU A 133 1.56 19.30 -6.74
CA GLU A 133 2.45 20.43 -6.45
C GLU A 133 2.91 20.50 -4.98
N LEU A 134 2.97 19.34 -4.32
CA LEU A 134 3.33 19.25 -2.91
C LEU A 134 4.84 19.45 -2.70
N PRO A 135 5.25 19.97 -1.53
CA PRO A 135 6.65 20.29 -1.26
C PRO A 135 7.58 19.07 -1.38
N VAL A 136 8.71 19.26 -2.06
CA VAL A 136 9.78 18.27 -2.16
C VAL A 136 11.11 18.87 -1.73
N VAL A 137 11.94 18.05 -1.09
CA VAL A 137 13.28 18.41 -0.64
C VAL A 137 14.31 17.73 -1.54
N ARG A 138 15.40 18.44 -1.83
CA ARG A 138 16.57 17.93 -2.55
C ARG A 138 17.77 18.06 -1.62
N LYS A 139 18.39 16.94 -1.24
CA LYS A 139 19.58 16.87 -0.38
C LYS A 139 20.50 15.78 -0.88
#